data_AF-A0A7S1IBF6-F1
#
_entry.id   AF-A0A7S1IBF6-F1
#
_cell.length_a   1.000
_cell.length_b   1.000
_cell.length_c   1.000
_cell.angle_alpha   90.00
_cell.angle_beta   90.00
_cell.angle_gamma   90.00
#
_symmetry.space_group_name_H-M   'P 1'
#
loop_
_entity.id
_entity.type
_entity.pdbx_description
1 polymer ?
#
loop_
_entity_poly.entity_id
_entity_poly.type
_entity_poly.pdbx_seq_one_letter_code
_entity_poly.pdbx_strand_id
1 'polypeptide(L)'
;GLPYMKKSTPRSHFYRAVVAVHEEQYSEALKAIHQCRLANDNDISALVGESYTRAYDKIVGLQELTELEEVITYKTNPSEENRRLIRQVWRQRLLGMEENVTHWQRMLAVQSLVLAPEENLESWLKFVGLCEKSAKPDLALRTLMKPPWPTSSSS
;
A
#
# COMPACT_ATOMS: atom_id res chain seq x y z
N GLY A 1 5.62 -19.74 -8.47
CA GLY A 1 5.25 -19.55 -7.05
C GLY A 1 6.50 -19.39 -6.21
N LEU A 2 6.55 -18.38 -5.33
CA LEU A 2 7.75 -17.97 -4.59
C LEU A 2 8.17 -19.04 -3.54
N PRO A 3 9.34 -19.68 -3.67
CA PRO A 3 9.72 -20.90 -2.92
C PRO A 3 10.15 -20.68 -1.46
N TYR A 4 10.13 -19.45 -0.93
CA TYR A 4 10.66 -19.11 0.40
C TYR A 4 9.61 -18.66 1.43
N MET A 5 8.31 -18.75 1.15
CA MET A 5 7.26 -18.39 2.11
C MET A 5 6.65 -19.62 2.81
N LYS A 6 6.70 -19.64 4.16
CA LYS A 6 6.04 -20.67 5.00
C LYS A 6 4.51 -20.68 4.80
N LYS A 7 3.90 -21.86 5.02
CA LYS A 7 2.46 -22.20 4.93
C LYS A 7 1.51 -21.01 5.20
N SER A 8 0.66 -20.68 4.21
CA SER A 8 -0.60 -19.91 4.28
C SER A 8 -0.75 -18.91 5.44
N THR A 9 0.17 -17.94 5.55
CA THR A 9 0.05 -16.81 6.49
C THR A 9 -0.67 -15.63 5.83
N PRO A 10 -1.29 -14.69 6.59
CA PRO A 10 -1.86 -13.47 6.01
C PRO A 10 -0.86 -12.72 5.14
N ARG A 11 0.38 -12.57 5.63
CA ARG A 11 1.48 -11.93 4.90
C ARG A 11 1.81 -12.66 3.58
N SER A 12 1.75 -13.99 3.58
CA SER A 12 1.95 -14.77 2.35
C SER A 12 0.87 -14.48 1.31
N HIS A 13 -0.39 -14.37 1.74
CA HIS A 13 -1.51 -14.05 0.85
C HIS A 13 -1.41 -12.61 0.33
N PHE A 14 -1.03 -11.66 1.18
CA PHE A 14 -0.79 -10.28 0.78
C PHE A 14 0.25 -10.17 -0.36
N TYR A 15 1.44 -10.75 -0.19
CA TYR A 15 2.45 -10.68 -1.27
C TYR A 15 2.04 -11.43 -2.53
N ARG A 16 1.29 -12.53 -2.40
CA ARG A 16 0.72 -13.21 -3.57
C ARG A 16 -0.25 -12.29 -4.31
N ALA A 17 -1.06 -11.53 -3.60
CA ALA A 17 -1.93 -10.52 -4.21
C ALA A 17 -1.13 -9.44 -4.94
N VAL A 18 -0.11 -8.86 -4.30
CA VAL A 18 0.76 -7.84 -4.93
C VAL A 18 1.39 -8.35 -6.23
N VAL A 19 1.97 -9.56 -6.20
CA VAL A 19 2.57 -10.18 -7.40
C VAL A 19 1.52 -10.41 -8.48
N ALA A 20 0.34 -10.93 -8.12
CA ALA A 20 -0.73 -11.15 -9.08
C ALA A 20 -1.27 -9.84 -9.69
N VAL A 21 -1.33 -8.74 -8.93
CA VAL A 21 -1.68 -7.40 -9.46
C VAL A 21 -0.62 -6.88 -10.43
N HIS A 22 0.66 -7.11 -10.10
CA HIS A 22 1.78 -6.73 -10.97
C HIS A 22 1.79 -7.52 -12.28
N GLU A 23 1.52 -8.83 -12.22
CA GLU A 23 1.39 -9.73 -13.38
C GLU A 23 0.02 -9.62 -14.09
N GLU A 24 -0.82 -8.66 -13.70
CA GLU A 24 -2.17 -8.43 -14.25
C GLU A 24 -3.13 -9.63 -14.16
N GLN A 25 -2.86 -10.56 -13.24
CA GLN A 25 -3.71 -11.71 -12.91
C GLN A 25 -4.76 -11.32 -11.87
N TYR A 26 -5.69 -10.44 -12.24
CA TYR A 26 -6.63 -9.81 -11.31
C TYR A 26 -7.54 -10.79 -10.56
N SER A 27 -7.95 -11.90 -11.20
CA SER A 27 -8.75 -12.93 -10.52
C SER A 27 -7.97 -13.61 -9.38
N GLU A 28 -6.70 -13.93 -9.60
CA GLU A 28 -5.84 -14.53 -8.57
C GLU A 28 -5.49 -13.52 -7.47
N ALA A 29 -5.32 -12.25 -7.84
CA ALA A 29 -5.12 -11.18 -6.87
C ALA A 29 -6.32 -11.06 -5.92
N LEU A 30 -7.54 -10.99 -6.44
CA LEU A 30 -8.77 -10.90 -5.63
C LEU A 30 -8.94 -12.12 -4.72
N LYS A 31 -8.65 -13.33 -5.21
CA LYS A 31 -8.66 -14.54 -4.36
C LYS A 31 -7.66 -14.42 -3.22
N ALA A 32 -6.43 -14.00 -3.49
CA ALA A 32 -5.39 -13.84 -2.48
C ALA A 32 -5.75 -12.74 -1.46
N ILE A 33 -6.34 -11.62 -1.89
CA ILE A 33 -6.84 -10.56 -1.01
C ILE A 33 -7.91 -11.11 -0.06
N HIS A 34 -8.88 -11.85 -0.59
CA HIS A 34 -9.93 -12.45 0.21
C HIS A 34 -9.38 -13.44 1.25
N GLN A 35 -8.45 -14.31 0.86
CA GLN A 35 -7.79 -15.23 1.80
C GLN A 35 -6.99 -14.50 2.88
N CYS A 36 -6.36 -13.36 2.53
CA CYS A 36 -5.67 -12.52 3.52
C CYS A 36 -6.64 -11.92 4.54
N ARG A 37 -7.83 -11.45 4.11
CA ARG A 37 -8.86 -10.91 5.01
C ARG A 37 -9.38 -11.97 5.98
N LEU A 38 -9.77 -13.14 5.47
CA LEU A 38 -10.23 -14.26 6.30
C LEU A 38 -9.19 -14.68 7.35
N ALA A 39 -7.91 -14.64 6.99
CA ALA A 39 -6.83 -14.97 7.91
C ALA A 39 -6.58 -13.87 8.97
N ASN A 40 -7.06 -12.64 8.78
CA ASN A 40 -6.99 -11.54 9.75
C ASN A 40 -8.27 -11.37 10.58
N ASP A 41 -9.44 -11.83 10.10
CA ASP A 41 -10.74 -11.64 10.78
C ASP A 41 -10.79 -12.21 12.20
N ASN A 42 -10.08 -13.31 12.46
CA ASN A 42 -10.03 -13.93 13.79
C ASN A 42 -9.22 -13.12 14.82
N ASP A 43 -8.38 -12.18 14.39
CA ASP A 43 -7.44 -11.46 15.27
C ASP A 43 -7.98 -10.10 15.75
N ILE A 44 -8.80 -9.40 14.95
CA ILE A 44 -9.10 -7.98 15.21
C ILE A 44 -10.04 -7.81 16.40
N SER A 45 -11.09 -8.61 16.50
CA SER A 45 -12.07 -8.54 17.61
C SER A 45 -11.43 -8.80 18.98
N ALA A 46 -10.38 -9.63 19.04
CA ALA A 46 -9.65 -9.92 20.27
C ALA A 46 -8.65 -8.81 20.64
N LEU A 47 -8.02 -8.17 19.65
CA LEU A 47 -6.92 -7.21 19.87
C LEU A 47 -7.37 -5.81 20.28
N VAL A 48 -8.59 -5.39 19.93
CA VAL A 48 -9.12 -4.06 20.29
C VAL A 48 -9.20 -3.87 21.81
N GLY A 49 -9.30 -4.96 22.59
CA GLY A 49 -9.29 -4.92 24.05
C GLY A 49 -7.91 -4.88 24.70
N GLU A 50 -6.83 -5.24 23.99
CA GLU A 50 -5.51 -5.47 24.58
C GLU A 50 -4.46 -4.41 24.25
N SER A 51 -4.45 -3.88 23.02
CA SER A 51 -3.46 -2.89 22.61
C SER A 51 -3.90 -2.14 21.35
N TYR A 52 -4.15 -0.83 21.50
CA TYR A 52 -4.46 0.07 20.40
C TYR A 52 -3.41 -0.01 19.28
N THR A 53 -2.11 -0.01 19.62
CA THR A 53 -1.02 -0.07 18.64
C THR A 53 -1.06 -1.35 17.79
N ARG A 54 -1.34 -2.52 18.40
CA ARG A 54 -1.45 -3.78 17.67
C ARG A 54 -2.71 -3.83 16.81
N ALA A 55 -3.83 -3.34 17.33
CA ALA A 55 -5.07 -3.23 16.57
C ALA A 55 -4.91 -2.27 15.38
N TYR A 56 -4.20 -1.15 15.55
CA TYR A 56 -3.97 -0.17 14.50
C TYR A 56 -3.09 -0.73 13.37
N ASP A 57 -1.98 -1.41 13.68
CA ASP A 57 -1.15 -2.04 12.64
C ASP A 57 -1.93 -3.06 11.79
N LYS A 58 -2.89 -3.77 12.40
CA LYS A 58 -3.82 -4.66 11.70
C LYS A 58 -4.80 -3.90 10.81
N ILE A 59 -5.37 -2.79 11.29
CA ILE A 59 -6.25 -1.91 10.50
C ILE A 59 -5.50 -1.37 9.28
N VAL A 60 -4.24 -0.95 9.45
CA VAL A 60 -3.38 -0.55 8.32
C VAL A 60 -3.23 -1.70 7.32
N GLY A 61 -3.01 -2.93 7.80
CA GLY A 61 -2.98 -4.13 6.95
C GLY A 61 -4.25 -4.37 6.14
N LEU A 62 -5.42 -4.15 6.75
CA LEU A 62 -6.69 -4.21 6.03
C LEU A 62 -6.84 -3.08 5.00
N GLN A 63 -6.35 -1.88 5.32
CA GLN A 63 -6.37 -0.75 4.39
C GLN A 63 -5.48 -1.01 3.17
N GLU A 64 -4.30 -1.62 3.34
CA GLU A 64 -3.46 -2.04 2.21
C GLU A 64 -4.19 -3.02 1.27
N LEU A 65 -4.99 -3.94 1.82
CA LEU A 65 -5.81 -4.87 1.03
C LEU A 65 -6.90 -4.14 0.24
N THR A 66 -7.56 -3.16 0.87
CA THR A 66 -8.56 -2.31 0.19
C THR A 66 -7.92 -1.48 -0.91
N GLU A 67 -6.74 -0.90 -0.68
CA GLU A 67 -6.04 -0.14 -1.72
C GLU A 67 -5.57 -1.04 -2.87
N LEU A 68 -5.21 -2.30 -2.63
CA LEU A 68 -4.93 -3.27 -3.70
C LEU A 68 -6.16 -3.56 -4.58
N GLU A 69 -7.36 -3.64 -4.03
CA GLU A 69 -8.59 -3.78 -4.83
C GLU A 69 -8.87 -2.53 -5.67
N GLU A 70 -8.60 -1.36 -5.10
CA GLU A 70 -8.72 -0.09 -5.81
C GLU A 70 -7.64 0.05 -6.90
N VAL A 71 -6.43 -0.49 -6.70
CA VAL A 71 -5.39 -0.60 -7.74
C VAL A 71 -5.91 -1.45 -8.92
N ILE A 72 -6.55 -2.59 -8.64
CA ILE A 72 -7.16 -3.42 -9.69
C ILE A 72 -8.24 -2.64 -10.43
N THR A 73 -9.09 -1.92 -9.70
CA THR A 73 -10.14 -1.08 -10.28
C THR A 73 -9.54 0.04 -11.14
N TYR A 74 -8.45 0.67 -10.68
CA TYR A 74 -7.75 1.73 -11.40
C TYR A 74 -7.17 1.26 -12.74
N LYS A 75 -6.64 0.03 -12.77
CA LYS A 75 -6.10 -0.60 -13.99
C LYS A 75 -7.21 -1.06 -14.96
N THR A 76 -8.30 -1.61 -14.44
CA THR A 76 -9.34 -2.28 -15.26
C THR A 76 -10.50 -1.38 -15.67
N ASN A 77 -10.73 -0.27 -14.96
CA ASN A 77 -11.78 0.69 -15.26
C ASN A 77 -11.17 2.02 -15.76
N PRO A 78 -11.16 2.29 -17.07
CA PRO A 78 -10.35 3.36 -17.65
C PRO A 78 -10.94 4.77 -17.51
N SER A 79 -12.10 4.95 -16.86
CA SER A 79 -12.67 6.30 -16.69
C SER A 79 -11.78 7.18 -15.83
N GLU A 80 -11.38 8.34 -16.37
CA GLU A 80 -10.57 9.32 -15.64
C GLU A 80 -11.30 9.89 -14.42
N GLU A 81 -12.63 9.89 -14.42
CA GLU A 81 -13.42 10.25 -13.24
C GLU A 81 -13.20 9.26 -12.09
N ASN A 82 -13.27 7.96 -12.38
CA ASN A 82 -13.05 6.91 -11.37
C ASN A 82 -11.61 6.96 -10.84
N ARG A 83 -10.63 7.16 -11.73
CA ARG A 83 -9.22 7.30 -11.34
C ARG A 83 -8.99 8.53 -10.45
N ARG A 84 -9.59 9.68 -10.78
CA ARG A 84 -9.56 10.89 -9.94
C ARG A 84 -10.16 10.65 -8.57
N LEU A 85 -11.31 9.99 -8.50
CA LEU A 85 -11.97 9.68 -7.24
C LEU A 85 -11.10 8.77 -6.35
N ILE A 86 -10.52 7.71 -6.93
CA ILE A 86 -9.61 6.82 -6.20
C ILE A 86 -8.40 7.58 -5.66
N ARG A 87 -7.75 8.43 -6.48
CA ARG A 87 -6.62 9.26 -6.02
C ARG A 87 -7.01 10.20 -4.87
N GLN A 88 -8.19 10.82 -4.95
CA GLN A 88 -8.71 11.67 -3.88
C GLN A 88 -8.94 10.88 -2.59
N VAL A 89 -9.56 9.70 -2.68
CA VAL A 89 -9.82 8.82 -1.54
C VAL A 89 -8.51 8.37 -0.89
N TRP A 90 -7.54 7.92 -1.67
CA TRP A 90 -6.21 7.54 -1.17
C TRP A 90 -5.52 8.67 -0.43
N ARG A 91 -5.54 9.88 -0.99
CA ARG A 91 -4.98 11.06 -0.33
C ARG A 91 -5.67 11.35 1.00
N GLN A 92 -7.01 11.33 1.05
CA GLN A 92 -7.76 11.60 2.28
C GLN A 92 -7.47 10.55 3.36
N ARG A 93 -7.45 9.27 2.97
CA ARG A 93 -7.12 8.18 3.91
C ARG A 93 -5.71 8.32 4.45
N LEU A 94 -4.72 8.54 3.58
CA LEU A 94 -3.32 8.69 3.99
C LEU A 94 -3.12 9.88 4.92
N LEU A 95 -3.74 11.03 4.63
CA LEU A 95 -3.67 12.22 5.49
C LEU A 95 -4.33 12.04 6.86
N GLY A 96 -5.31 11.13 6.96
CA GLY A 96 -6.00 10.78 8.21
C GLY A 96 -5.31 9.68 9.02
N MET A 97 -4.26 9.05 8.50
CA MET A 97 -3.50 8.03 9.23
C MET A 97 -2.55 8.66 10.25
N GLU A 98 -2.19 7.87 11.27
CA GLU A 98 -1.14 8.24 12.22
C GLU A 98 0.16 8.60 11.48
N GLU A 99 0.92 9.58 12.00
CA GLU A 99 2.20 10.04 11.44
C GLU A 99 3.33 9.00 11.67
N ASN A 100 3.12 7.77 11.19
CA ASN A 100 4.04 6.65 11.31
C ASN A 100 4.72 6.36 9.97
N VAL A 101 6.04 6.51 9.92
CA VAL A 101 6.85 6.30 8.70
C VAL A 101 6.64 4.91 8.09
N THR A 102 6.52 3.86 8.90
CA THR A 102 6.37 2.49 8.39
C THR A 102 5.00 2.29 7.74
N HIS A 103 3.94 2.84 8.33
CA HIS A 103 2.58 2.74 7.78
C HIS A 103 2.45 3.57 6.50
N TRP A 104 2.96 4.80 6.48
CA TRP A 104 2.96 5.64 5.29
C TRP A 104 3.73 5.01 4.14
N GLN A 105 4.92 4.47 4.40
CA GLN A 105 5.73 3.80 3.38
C GLN A 105 4.99 2.62 2.74
N ARG A 106 4.28 1.83 3.56
CA ARG A 106 3.47 0.69 3.12
C ARG A 106 2.34 1.10 2.19
N MET A 107 1.55 2.10 2.56
CA MET A 107 0.46 2.62 1.72
C MET A 107 0.99 3.17 0.40
N LEU A 108 2.02 4.02 0.45
CA LEU A 108 2.63 4.61 -0.74
C LEU A 108 3.22 3.55 -1.70
N ALA A 109 3.75 2.45 -1.16
CA ALA A 109 4.22 1.33 -1.98
C ALA A 109 3.06 0.65 -2.75
N VAL A 110 1.89 0.46 -2.14
CA VAL A 110 0.71 -0.08 -2.83
C VAL A 110 0.24 0.88 -3.92
N GLN A 111 0.15 2.17 -3.63
CA GLN A 111 -0.29 3.20 -4.58
C GLN A 111 0.65 3.33 -5.78
N SER A 112 1.96 3.13 -5.56
CA SER A 112 2.99 3.18 -6.62
C SER A 112 2.88 2.08 -7.68
N LEU A 113 2.01 1.08 -7.46
CA LEU A 113 1.71 0.06 -8.49
C LEU A 113 0.99 0.64 -9.71
N VAL A 114 0.37 1.81 -9.59
CA VAL A 114 -0.38 2.48 -10.66
C VAL A 114 -0.15 3.98 -10.77
N LEU A 115 0.26 4.64 -9.68
CA LEU A 115 0.53 6.08 -9.72
C LEU A 115 1.98 6.35 -9.99
N ALA A 116 2.22 7.18 -10.99
CA ALA A 116 3.49 7.85 -11.11
C ALA A 116 3.64 8.82 -9.91
N PRO A 117 4.87 8.99 -9.40
CA PRO A 117 5.14 9.88 -8.27
C PRO A 117 4.68 11.32 -8.51
N GLU A 118 4.72 11.81 -9.75
CA GLU A 118 4.22 13.12 -10.14
C GLU A 118 2.72 13.26 -9.88
N GLU A 119 1.97 12.16 -10.03
CA GLU A 119 0.53 12.09 -9.76
C GLU A 119 0.22 12.05 -8.25
N ASN A 120 1.21 11.80 -7.40
CA ASN A 120 1.07 11.71 -5.94
C ASN A 120 2.14 12.51 -5.17
N LEU A 121 2.69 13.56 -5.78
CA LEU A 121 3.88 14.27 -5.29
C LEU A 121 3.68 14.83 -3.88
N GLU A 122 2.48 15.36 -3.60
CA GLU A 122 2.17 15.96 -2.30
C GLU A 122 2.24 14.94 -1.15
N SER A 123 1.77 13.71 -1.38
CA SER A 123 1.84 12.63 -0.39
C SER A 123 3.29 12.20 -0.14
N TRP A 124 4.10 12.15 -1.20
CA TRP A 124 5.54 11.87 -1.09
C TRP A 124 6.30 12.98 -0.35
N LEU A 125 5.98 14.25 -0.61
CA LEU A 125 6.59 15.38 0.11
C LEU A 125 6.23 15.36 1.60
N LYS A 126 4.97 15.05 1.94
CA LYS A 126 4.58 14.88 3.35
C LYS A 126 5.32 13.71 3.99
N PHE A 127 5.47 12.58 3.28
CA PHE A 127 6.24 11.44 3.75
C PHE A 127 7.73 11.76 4.02
N VAL A 128 8.34 12.57 3.16
CA VAL A 128 9.71 13.08 3.37
C VAL A 128 9.79 13.87 4.69
N GLY A 129 8.86 14.80 4.91
CA GLY A 129 8.79 15.55 6.17
C GLY A 129 8.59 14.66 7.41
N LEU A 130 7.83 13.57 7.27
CA LEU A 130 7.68 12.56 8.34
C LEU A 130 8.99 11.81 8.63
N CYS A 131 9.74 11.46 7.59
CA CYS A 131 11.04 10.79 7.74
C CYS A 131 12.07 11.68 8.44
N GLU A 132 12.09 12.98 8.11
CA GLU A 132 12.96 13.98 8.75
C GLU A 132 12.64 14.12 10.24
N LYS A 133 11.36 14.31 10.60
CA LYS A 133 10.92 14.37 12.00
C LYS A 133 11.24 13.12 12.80
N SER A 134 11.24 11.95 12.15
CA SER A 134 11.48 10.65 12.77
C SER A 134 12.96 10.24 12.80
N ALA A 135 13.90 11.16 12.51
CA ALA A 135 15.33 10.90 12.45
C ALA A 135 15.73 9.75 11.50
N LYS A 136 15.03 9.61 10.37
CA LYS A 136 15.35 8.66 9.28
C LYS A 136 15.76 9.42 7.99
N PRO A 137 16.81 10.26 8.03
CA PRO A 137 17.19 11.09 6.89
C PRO A 137 17.61 10.28 5.67
N ASP A 138 18.23 9.11 5.84
CA ASP A 138 18.59 8.23 4.72
C ASP A 138 17.37 7.73 3.92
N LEU A 139 16.23 7.54 4.58
CA LEU A 139 15.01 7.12 3.91
C LEU A 139 14.38 8.28 3.13
N ALA A 140 14.35 9.47 3.73
CA ALA A 140 13.96 10.71 3.03
C ALA A 140 14.83 10.95 1.79
N LEU A 141 16.15 10.87 1.99
CA LEU A 141 17.15 11.09 0.96
C LEU A 141 17.04 10.04 -0.17
N ARG A 142 16.77 8.77 0.14
CA ARG A 142 16.53 7.74 -0.89
C ARG A 142 15.26 8.00 -1.69
N THR A 143 14.15 8.35 -1.03
CA THR A 143 12.91 8.73 -1.70
C THR A 143 13.10 9.92 -2.65
N LEU A 144 13.97 10.87 -2.28
CA LEU A 144 14.32 12.03 -3.11
C LEU A 144 15.38 11.76 -4.19
N MET A 145 16.40 10.94 -3.93
CA MET A 145 17.60 10.75 -4.77
C MET A 145 17.57 9.54 -5.71
N LYS A 146 17.00 8.42 -5.24
CA LYS A 146 16.65 7.27 -6.09
C LYS A 146 15.15 7.10 -6.02
N PRO A 147 14.45 8.07 -6.59
CA PRO A 147 13.05 7.89 -6.77
C PRO A 147 12.78 6.56 -7.51
N PRO A 148 11.80 5.73 -7.12
CA PRO A 148 11.63 4.35 -7.61
C PRO A 148 11.23 4.18 -9.09
N TRP A 149 11.51 5.17 -9.95
CA TRP A 149 11.16 5.19 -11.37
C TRP A 149 12.40 5.22 -12.29
N PRO A 150 12.28 4.75 -13.55
CA PRO A 150 13.30 5.00 -14.56
C PRO A 150 13.27 6.49 -14.92
N THR A 151 14.43 7.15 -14.86
CA THR A 151 14.61 8.44 -15.56
C THR A 151 14.28 8.19 -17.02
N SER A 152 13.38 8.97 -17.60
CA SER A 152 13.07 8.93 -19.02
C SER A 152 14.38 8.88 -19.81
N SER A 153 14.64 7.73 -20.45
CA SER A 153 15.58 7.69 -21.56
C SER A 153 15.00 8.64 -22.60
N SER A 154 15.56 9.85 -22.63
CA SER A 154 15.35 10.79 -23.70
C SER A 154 15.82 10.10 -24.97
N SER A 155 14.88 10.00 -25.92
CA SER A 155 15.01 9.82 -27.37
C SER A 155 16.26 9.14 -27.93
#